data_AF-A0A399I9E9-F1
#
_entry.id   AF-A0A399I9E9-F1
#
_cell.length_a   1.000
_cell.length_b   1.000
_cell.length_c   1.000
_cell.angle_alpha   90.00
_cell.angle_beta   90.00
_cell.angle_gamma   90.00
#
_symmetry.space_group_name_H-M   'P 1'
#
loop_
_entity.id
_entity.type
_entity.pdbx_description
1 polymer ?
#
loop_
_entity_poly.entity_id
_entity_poly.type
_entity_poly.pdbx_seq_one_letter_code
_entity_poly.pdbx_strand_id
1 'polypeptide(L)'
;MRNLLTVTLILLTAALLTGMGNLGGTPEGTVPKTDENIRAQLVDRAGVSNELSRFSMDGNVVFEGRRGEGTMSLFFRDLKEVSFGAVSGSDVPADLLLMSGKHVQLKVNKSAIFYGDTGSGAYRIAAGDVTRIVFRK
;
A
#
# COMPACT_ATOMS: atom_id res chain seq x y z
N MET A 1 46.42 -19.21 -19.52
CA MET A 1 45.17 -19.01 -20.29
C MET A 1 43.93 -19.47 -19.52
N ARG A 2 43.92 -20.66 -18.89
CA ARG A 2 42.78 -21.16 -18.10
C ARG A 2 42.33 -20.21 -16.98
N ASN A 3 43.27 -19.65 -16.21
CA ASN A 3 42.94 -18.77 -15.08
C ASN A 3 42.36 -17.41 -15.51
N LEU A 4 42.79 -16.87 -16.67
CA LEU A 4 42.24 -15.64 -17.25
C LEU A 4 40.79 -15.85 -17.69
N LEU A 5 40.49 -16.99 -18.31
CA LEU A 5 39.13 -17.39 -18.69
C LEU A 5 38.21 -17.53 -17.47
N THR A 6 38.71 -18.09 -16.37
CA THR A 6 37.95 -18.22 -15.13
C THR A 6 37.62 -16.87 -14.52
N VAL A 7 38.59 -15.94 -14.48
CA VAL A 7 38.38 -14.59 -13.94
C VAL A 7 37.36 -13.81 -14.76
N THR A 8 37.44 -13.89 -16.09
CA THR A 8 36.46 -13.23 -16.99
C THR A 8 35.04 -13.77 -16.77
N LEU A 9 34.90 -15.09 -16.59
CA LEU A 9 33.60 -15.72 -16.37
C LEU A 9 32.97 -15.33 -15.02
N ILE A 10 33.78 -15.20 -13.96
CA ILE A 10 33.35 -14.73 -12.64
C ILE A 10 32.90 -13.27 -12.72
N LEU A 11 33.64 -12.42 -13.45
CA LEU A 11 33.26 -11.00 -13.58
C LEU A 11 31.92 -10.83 -14.32
N LEU A 12 31.68 -11.63 -15.37
CA LEU A 12 30.44 -11.62 -16.13
C LEU A 12 29.24 -12.10 -15.31
N THR A 13 29.43 -13.16 -14.51
CA THR A 13 28.37 -13.68 -13.63
C THR A 13 28.06 -12.71 -12.48
N ALA A 14 29.07 -12.06 -11.91
CA ALA A 14 28.86 -11.00 -10.92
C ALA A 14 28.06 -9.81 -11.48
N ALA A 15 28.35 -9.38 -12.71
CA ALA A 15 27.60 -8.31 -13.37
C ALA A 15 26.15 -8.70 -13.71
N LEU A 16 25.88 -9.99 -13.99
CA LEU A 16 24.52 -10.49 -14.19
C LEU A 16 23.73 -10.59 -12.87
N LEU A 17 24.41 -10.84 -11.75
CA LEU A 17 23.79 -10.96 -10.42
C LEU A 17 23.44 -9.61 -9.78
N THR A 18 24.06 -8.50 -10.19
CA THR A 18 23.72 -7.15 -9.71
C THR A 18 22.49 -6.54 -10.39
N GLY A 19 21.88 -7.24 -11.36
CA GLY A 19 20.72 -6.77 -12.13
C GLY A 19 19.38 -6.82 -11.39
N MET A 20 19.28 -7.43 -10.21
CA MET A 20 18.03 -7.49 -9.42
C MET A 20 17.88 -6.29 -8.48
N GLY A 21 18.14 -5.09 -9.01
CA GLY A 21 18.08 -3.82 -8.29
C GLY A 21 16.89 -2.95 -8.65
N ASN A 22 15.73 -3.52 -9.04
CA ASN A 22 14.49 -2.76 -9.06
C ASN A 22 13.88 -2.79 -7.65
N LEU A 23 14.55 -2.13 -6.71
CA LEU A 23 13.95 -1.74 -5.44
C LEU A 23 12.82 -0.76 -5.79
N GLY A 24 11.61 -1.30 -5.96
CA GLY A 24 10.37 -0.57 -6.22
C GLY A 24 9.93 0.31 -5.05
N GLY A 25 10.87 1.04 -4.45
CA GLY A 25 10.58 2.14 -3.55
C GLY A 25 10.27 3.37 -4.38
N THR A 26 9.04 3.88 -4.24
CA THR A 26 8.70 5.20 -4.77
C THR A 26 9.68 6.23 -4.17
N PRO A 27 10.27 7.14 -4.96
CA PRO A 27 11.20 8.15 -4.45
C PRO A 27 10.62 8.86 -3.23
N GLU A 28 11.45 9.14 -2.21
CA GLU A 28 11.00 9.92 -1.05
C GLU A 28 10.34 11.22 -1.52
N GLY A 29 9.13 11.47 -1.02
CA GLY A 29 8.33 12.65 -1.39
C GLY A 29 7.46 12.49 -2.65
N THR A 30 7.36 11.30 -3.24
CA THR A 30 6.45 11.08 -4.39
C THR A 30 5.33 10.09 -4.08
N VAL A 31 4.11 10.47 -4.45
CA VAL A 31 2.95 9.57 -4.45
C VAL A 31 3.04 8.70 -5.70
N PRO A 32 2.84 7.37 -5.58
CA PRO A 32 2.81 6.46 -6.72
C PRO A 32 1.91 6.97 -7.85
N LYS A 33 2.27 6.68 -9.10
CA LYS A 33 1.36 6.89 -10.22
C LYS A 33 0.33 5.78 -10.19
N THR A 34 -0.94 6.15 -10.04
CA THR A 34 -2.08 5.25 -10.05
C THR A 34 -2.85 5.43 -11.35
N ASP A 35 -3.43 4.35 -11.87
CA ASP A 35 -4.26 4.40 -13.08
C ASP A 35 -5.55 5.20 -12.88
N GLU A 36 -6.03 5.26 -11.64
CA GLU A 36 -7.22 5.99 -11.23
C GLU A 36 -6.87 7.03 -10.15
N ASN A 37 -7.42 8.24 -10.23
CA ASN A 37 -7.27 9.26 -9.19
C ASN A 37 -8.33 9.08 -8.10
N ILE A 38 -8.05 8.18 -7.15
CA ILE A 38 -8.91 7.95 -5.99
C ILE A 38 -8.76 9.11 -5.01
N ARG A 39 -9.90 9.66 -4.58
CA ARG A 39 -9.96 10.67 -3.51
C ARG A 39 -10.50 10.03 -2.23
N ALA A 40 -9.86 10.31 -1.11
CA ALA A 40 -10.28 9.77 0.17
C ALA A 40 -9.99 10.74 1.31
N GLN A 41 -10.86 10.75 2.31
CA GLN A 41 -10.60 11.33 3.61
C GLN A 41 -10.03 10.23 4.52
N LEU A 42 -8.85 10.44 5.08
CA LEU A 42 -8.22 9.51 6.01
C LEU A 42 -8.13 10.16 7.40
N VAL A 43 -8.50 9.39 8.42
CA VAL A 43 -8.37 9.77 9.84
C VAL A 43 -7.38 8.85 10.52
N ASP A 44 -6.38 9.42 11.18
CA ASP A 44 -5.39 8.64 11.95
C ASP A 44 -5.90 8.34 13.37
N ARG A 45 -5.08 7.63 14.16
CA ARG A 45 -5.37 7.32 15.57
C ARG A 45 -5.20 8.50 16.52
N ALA A 46 -4.52 9.57 16.09
CA ALA A 46 -4.46 10.84 16.84
C ALA A 46 -5.68 11.73 16.57
N GLY A 47 -6.57 11.35 15.65
CA GLY A 47 -7.76 12.09 15.26
C GLY A 47 -7.53 13.14 14.17
N VAL A 48 -6.34 13.16 13.55
CA VAL A 48 -6.03 14.09 12.45
C VAL A 48 -6.69 13.58 11.17
N SER A 49 -7.44 14.46 10.51
CA SER A 49 -8.11 14.19 9.24
C SER A 49 -7.36 14.81 8.08
N ASN A 50 -7.07 14.02 7.05
CA ASN A 50 -6.43 14.46 5.82
C ASN A 50 -7.30 14.14 4.62
N GLU A 51 -7.52 15.12 3.73
CA GLU A 51 -8.11 14.90 2.42
C GLU A 51 -6.99 14.58 1.42
N LEU A 52 -7.08 13.43 0.78
CA LEU A 52 -6.05 12.86 -0.06
C LEU A 52 -6.57 12.64 -1.48
N SER A 53 -5.72 12.96 -2.46
CA SER A 53 -5.90 12.55 -3.86
C SER A 53 -4.84 11.53 -4.26
N ARG A 54 -5.01 10.86 -5.41
CA ARG A 54 -4.12 9.78 -5.87
C ARG A 54 -3.91 8.71 -4.79
N PHE A 55 -4.98 8.42 -4.06
CA PHE A 55 -4.94 7.54 -2.91
C PHE A 55 -4.61 6.10 -3.34
N SER A 56 -3.65 5.49 -2.66
CA SER A 56 -3.20 4.11 -2.93
C SER A 56 -2.79 3.38 -1.66
N MET A 57 -2.82 2.04 -1.70
CA MET A 57 -2.23 1.16 -0.70
C MET A 57 -1.07 0.40 -1.34
N ASP A 58 0.13 0.57 -0.80
CA ASP A 58 1.36 -0.01 -1.34
C ASP A 58 1.54 0.27 -2.84
N GLY A 59 1.08 1.45 -3.28
CA GLY A 59 1.11 1.90 -4.67
C GLY A 59 -0.02 1.39 -5.57
N ASN A 60 -0.93 0.56 -5.06
CA ASN A 60 -2.04 0.00 -5.81
C ASN A 60 -3.37 0.67 -5.46
N VAL A 61 -4.32 0.69 -6.40
CA VAL A 61 -5.70 1.21 -6.20
C VAL A 61 -6.67 0.13 -5.68
N VAL A 62 -6.14 -0.81 -4.92
CA VAL A 62 -6.90 -1.88 -4.28
C VAL A 62 -6.60 -1.90 -2.79
N PHE A 63 -7.62 -2.24 -2.01
CA PHE A 63 -7.47 -2.63 -0.63
C PHE A 63 -7.17 -4.13 -0.59
N GLU A 64 -5.97 -4.51 -0.15
CA GLU A 64 -5.58 -5.90 -0.01
C GLU A 64 -5.58 -6.31 1.46
N GLY A 65 -6.16 -7.46 1.78
CA GLY A 65 -6.11 -8.01 3.14
C GLY A 65 -6.43 -9.50 3.18
N ARG A 66 -6.18 -10.12 4.33
CA ARG A 66 -6.47 -11.53 4.56
C ARG A 66 -7.92 -11.75 4.97
N ARG A 67 -8.53 -12.80 4.41
CA ARG A 67 -9.83 -13.33 4.80
C ARG A 67 -9.70 -14.83 5.05
N GLY A 68 -9.71 -15.22 6.32
CA GLY A 68 -9.28 -16.58 6.69
C GLY A 68 -7.83 -16.80 6.27
N GLU A 69 -7.56 -17.91 5.59
CA GLU A 69 -6.22 -18.25 5.05
C GLU A 69 -5.96 -17.70 3.64
N GLY A 70 -6.95 -17.01 3.04
CA GLY A 70 -6.82 -16.42 1.71
C GLY A 70 -6.49 -14.93 1.74
N THR A 71 -5.90 -14.45 0.65
CA THR A 71 -5.77 -13.01 0.35
C THR A 71 -6.95 -12.57 -0.51
N MET A 72 -7.51 -11.40 -0.21
CA MET A 72 -8.61 -10.80 -0.94
C MET A 72 -8.29 -9.34 -1.23
N SER A 73 -8.51 -8.94 -2.48
CA SER A 73 -8.29 -7.57 -2.95
C SER A 73 -9.61 -6.97 -3.42
N LEU A 74 -9.91 -5.76 -2.97
CA LEU A 74 -11.11 -5.00 -3.33
C LEU A 74 -10.71 -3.65 -3.93
N PHE A 75 -11.29 -3.26 -5.05
CA PHE A 75 -11.00 -1.96 -5.64
C PHE A 75 -11.54 -0.83 -4.76
N PHE A 76 -10.76 0.25 -4.59
CA PHE A 76 -11.20 1.40 -3.79
C PHE A 76 -12.47 2.05 -4.36
N ARG A 77 -12.65 2.01 -5.68
CA ARG A 77 -13.87 2.50 -6.33
C ARG A 77 -15.14 1.77 -5.90
N ASP A 78 -15.04 0.55 -5.37
CA ASP A 78 -16.19 -0.23 -4.90
C ASP A 78 -16.43 -0.07 -3.39
N LEU A 79 -15.55 0.66 -2.71
CA LEU A 79 -15.63 0.95 -1.29
C LEU A 79 -16.25 2.31 -1.03
N LYS A 80 -17.08 2.35 0.01
CA LYS A 80 -17.62 3.57 0.60
C LYS A 80 -16.75 4.02 1.76
N GLU A 81 -16.39 3.07 2.63
CA GLU A 81 -15.67 3.34 3.86
C GLU A 81 -14.88 2.12 4.34
N VAL A 82 -13.76 2.38 5.01
CA VAL A 82 -13.01 1.38 5.79
C VAL A 82 -12.87 1.87 7.22
N SER A 83 -13.23 1.03 8.18
CA SER A 83 -13.02 1.26 9.61
C SER A 83 -11.99 0.28 10.15
N PHE A 84 -11.00 0.77 10.87
CA PHE A 84 -9.92 -0.03 11.45
C PHE A 84 -10.14 -0.22 12.95
N GLY A 85 -10.07 -1.46 13.41
CA GLY A 85 -10.18 -1.80 14.82
C GLY A 85 -8.88 -1.60 15.59
N ALA A 86 -8.78 -2.23 16.77
CA ALA A 86 -7.56 -2.21 17.57
C ALA A 86 -6.43 -3.01 16.90
N VAL A 87 -5.21 -2.47 16.95
CA VAL A 87 -4.01 -3.15 16.44
C VAL A 87 -3.70 -4.36 17.32
N SER A 88 -3.48 -5.52 16.71
CA SER A 88 -3.13 -6.74 17.43
C SER A 88 -2.05 -7.53 16.69
N GLY A 89 -0.86 -7.64 17.29
CA GLY A 89 0.26 -8.38 16.69
C GLY A 89 0.78 -7.70 15.42
N SER A 90 0.76 -8.44 14.30
CA SER A 90 1.17 -7.95 12.97
C SER A 90 0.02 -7.33 12.16
N ASP A 91 -1.22 -7.50 12.61
CA ASP A 91 -2.39 -7.21 11.79
C ASP A 91 -3.32 -6.19 12.46
N VAL A 92 -4.12 -5.53 11.62
CA VAL A 92 -5.23 -4.68 12.02
C VAL A 92 -6.50 -5.22 11.38
N PRO A 93 -7.56 -5.50 12.17
CA PRO A 93 -8.86 -5.83 11.59
C PRO A 93 -9.44 -4.59 10.91
N ALA A 94 -9.93 -4.76 9.69
CA ALA A 94 -10.57 -3.73 8.89
C ALA A 94 -11.99 -4.19 8.51
N ASP A 95 -12.99 -3.35 8.79
CA ASP A 95 -14.35 -3.51 8.32
C ASP A 95 -14.57 -2.60 7.10
N LEU A 96 -14.84 -3.22 5.96
CA LEU A 96 -15.01 -2.55 4.68
C LEU A 96 -16.49 -2.48 4.33
N LEU A 97 -17.01 -1.27 4.23
CA LEU A 97 -18.35 -0.99 3.72
C LEU A 97 -18.27 -0.76 2.22
N LEU A 98 -18.86 -1.68 1.44
CA LEU A 98 -18.97 -1.55 0.00
C LEU A 98 -20.08 -0.58 -0.38
N MET A 99 -20.02 -0.06 -1.60
CA MET A 99 -21.07 0.81 -2.17
C MET A 99 -22.45 0.12 -2.23
N SER A 100 -22.48 -1.21 -2.32
CA SER A 100 -23.71 -2.01 -2.27
C SER A 100 -24.35 -2.08 -0.88
N GLY A 101 -23.70 -1.52 0.16
CA GLY A 101 -24.10 -1.65 1.56
C GLY A 101 -23.61 -2.94 2.23
N LYS A 102 -22.93 -3.83 1.50
CA LYS A 102 -22.35 -5.05 2.06
C LYS A 102 -21.14 -4.72 2.93
N HIS A 103 -21.06 -5.36 4.09
CA HIS A 103 -19.86 -5.34 4.94
C HIS A 103 -18.94 -6.53 4.64
N VAL A 104 -17.65 -6.26 4.63
CA VAL A 104 -16.60 -7.26 4.43
C VAL A 104 -15.48 -7.03 5.44
N GLN A 105 -15.21 -8.02 6.26
CA GLN A 105 -14.12 -7.96 7.24
C GLN A 105 -12.85 -8.58 6.67
N LEU A 106 -11.73 -7.87 6.81
CA LEU A 106 -10.39 -8.29 6.43
C LEU A 106 -9.40 -8.07 7.58
N LYS A 107 -8.26 -8.78 7.53
CA LYS A 107 -7.09 -8.49 8.35
C LYS A 107 -6.00 -7.91 7.46
N VAL A 108 -5.57 -6.69 7.75
CA VAL A 108 -4.51 -5.99 7.01
C VAL A 108 -3.21 -6.05 7.80
N ASN A 109 -2.08 -6.21 7.12
CA ASN A 109 -0.78 -6.06 7.76
C ASN A 109 -0.65 -4.61 8.27
N LYS A 110 -0.33 -4.42 9.55
CA LYS A 110 -0.20 -3.08 10.15
C LYS A 110 0.88 -2.22 9.48
N SER A 111 1.86 -2.82 8.82
CA SER A 111 2.93 -2.12 8.11
C SER A 111 2.60 -1.78 6.66
N ALA A 112 1.43 -2.18 6.15
CA ALA A 112 0.98 -1.76 4.83
C ALA A 112 0.82 -0.23 4.80
N ILE A 113 1.23 0.41 3.71
CA ILE A 113 1.32 1.87 3.65
C ILE A 113 0.22 2.43 2.75
N PHE A 114 -0.54 3.38 3.29
CA PHE A 114 -1.41 4.23 2.49
C PHE A 114 -0.64 5.48 2.05
N TYR A 115 -0.75 5.79 0.75
CA TYR A 115 -0.18 6.97 0.14
C TYR A 115 -1.28 7.89 -0.37
N GLY A 116 -1.01 9.19 -0.39
CA GLY A 116 -1.89 10.17 -1.02
C GLY A 116 -1.23 11.53 -1.15
N ASP A 117 -1.80 12.38 -1.99
CA ASP A 117 -1.37 13.77 -2.18
C ASP A 117 -2.34 14.71 -1.46
N THR A 118 -1.80 15.56 -0.58
CA THR A 118 -2.56 16.55 0.20
C THR A 118 -2.73 17.89 -0.53
N GLY A 119 -2.14 18.03 -1.71
CA GLY A 119 -2.02 19.29 -2.46
C GLY A 119 -0.82 20.15 -2.02
N SER A 120 -0.30 19.94 -0.81
CA SER A 120 0.93 20.59 -0.31
C SER A 120 2.12 19.64 -0.26
N GLY A 121 1.89 18.33 -0.43
CA GLY A 121 2.95 17.33 -0.41
C GLY A 121 2.41 15.89 -0.36
N ALA A 122 3.34 14.96 -0.54
CA ALA A 122 3.06 13.54 -0.40
C ALA A 122 2.84 13.16 1.06
N TYR A 123 1.77 12.44 1.32
CA TYR A 123 1.39 11.89 2.61
C TYR A 123 1.53 10.37 2.57
N ARG A 124 2.09 9.81 3.65
CA ARG A 124 2.21 8.36 3.86
C ARG A 124 1.87 8.01 5.30
N ILE A 125 1.10 6.94 5.50
CA ILE A 125 0.75 6.45 6.84
C ILE A 125 0.62 4.93 6.82
N ALA A 126 1.04 4.26 7.89
CA ALA A 126 0.88 2.83 8.03
C ALA A 126 -0.57 2.49 8.43
N ALA A 127 -1.11 1.38 7.95
CA ALA A 127 -2.45 0.90 8.30
C ALA A 127 -2.64 0.71 9.81
N GLY A 128 -1.54 0.40 10.52
CA GLY A 128 -1.45 0.40 11.97
C GLY A 128 -1.94 1.67 12.64
N ASP A 129 -1.78 2.82 12.00
CA ASP A 129 -2.01 4.15 12.58
C ASP A 129 -3.31 4.81 12.06
N VAL A 130 -4.07 4.10 11.22
CA VAL A 130 -5.33 4.60 10.64
C VAL A 130 -6.50 4.13 11.51
N THR A 131 -7.51 5.00 11.66
CA THR A 131 -8.80 4.66 12.26
C THR A 131 -9.89 4.51 11.21
N ARG A 132 -9.92 5.39 10.21
CA ARG A 132 -10.99 5.44 9.23
C ARG A 132 -10.53 5.98 7.88
N ILE A 133 -11.07 5.43 6.79
CA ILE A 133 -10.92 5.94 5.43
C ILE A 133 -12.32 6.07 4.82
N VAL A 134 -12.66 7.24 4.29
CA VAL A 134 -13.92 7.49 3.58
C VAL A 134 -13.60 7.87 2.14
N PHE A 135 -14.10 7.11 1.18
CA PHE A 135 -13.85 7.38 -0.23
C PHE A 135 -14.81 8.45 -0.76
N ARG A 136 -14.25 9.46 -1.42
CA ARG A 136 -15.00 10.56 -2.05
C ARG A 136 -15.18 10.25 -3.53
N LYS A 137 -16.41 10.40 -4.03
CA LYS A 137 -16.79 10.17 -5.42
C LYS A 137 -17.40 11.44 -6.00
#